data_AF-A0A7R8UCJ1-F1
#
_entry.id   AF-A0A7R8UCJ1-F1
#
_cell.length_a   1.000
_cell.length_b   1.000
_cell.length_c   1.000
_cell.angle_alpha   90.00
_cell.angle_beta   90.00
_cell.angle_gamma   90.00
#
_symmetry.space_group_name_H-M   'P 1'
#
loop_
_entity.id
_entity.type
_entity.pdbx_description
1 polymer ?
#
loop_
_entity_poly.entity_id
_entity_poly.type
_entity_poly.pdbx_seq_one_letter_code
_entity_poly.pdbx_strand_id
1 'polypeptide(L)'
;MSTSSIGRDEIRKPLLDAYLLERRILLGCSSFVAVALIIWIVAISTDRWSVISGEGGIYVPQTGRYFLWSHSGIWDICRYSLTPIPLASTSLAVNFTTFAYMNSSLASADKAKLAQEPFIQKFLENKVQGDVKDFDDNVKKNLFAYWVLNDTVEFRRLKAAYKTFNAARYNMTPSGHRPILVNTVNTTELHEIMGRNLSPYIVNGTTFYMVVPTLLRDALFHDWDKISAIRPLLLPFARDMEVPATILNHDRIVLQLTPPRPPKKARFGYGYEYVPFKRCKLIEMFPTEQMMRNDPSIDEELLDLVRTQASFAVITVMVMAMGFIFSLYTFANPRYMFKRLAGGIHFISAAANLVVIQVFIASLDHQKVHIKFSYPEGSRLTYGYGLYFAWLVFCTNLCAGIMFMWYSKKKKGNKAPTDEIAMADEVINIGR
;
A
#
# COMPACT_ATOMS: atom_id res chain seq x y z
N MET A 1 -72.37 24.13 29.95
CA MET A 1 -71.40 23.38 29.11
C MET A 1 -71.65 23.76 27.67
N SER A 2 -70.70 24.46 27.04
CA SER A 2 -70.88 25.01 25.70
C SER A 2 -70.71 23.92 24.64
N THR A 3 -71.68 23.80 23.74
CA THR A 3 -71.68 22.92 22.55
C THR A 3 -70.52 23.18 21.58
N SER A 4 -69.73 24.24 21.80
CA SER A 4 -68.58 24.62 20.97
C SER A 4 -67.28 23.84 21.26
N SER A 5 -67.13 23.20 22.42
CA SER A 5 -65.95 22.38 22.73
C SER A 5 -66.06 20.97 22.13
N ILE A 6 -67.25 20.36 22.25
CA ILE A 6 -67.53 18.98 21.77
C ILE A 6 -67.29 18.86 20.25
N GLY A 7 -67.76 19.82 19.44
CA GLY A 7 -67.51 19.80 17.99
C GLY A 7 -66.06 20.10 17.60
N ARG A 8 -65.30 20.82 18.45
CA ARG A 8 -63.88 21.13 18.20
C ARG A 8 -62.99 19.92 18.46
N ASP A 9 -63.35 19.10 19.44
CA ASP A 9 -62.63 17.86 19.77
C ASP A 9 -62.83 16.79 18.69
N GLU A 10 -64.02 16.69 18.09
CA GLU A 10 -64.26 15.77 16.96
C GLU A 10 -63.42 16.12 15.72
N ILE A 11 -63.25 17.41 15.41
CA ILE A 11 -62.42 17.87 14.27
C ILE A 11 -60.92 17.62 14.51
N ARG A 12 -60.47 17.59 15.77
CA ARG A 12 -59.05 17.43 16.14
C ARG A 12 -58.57 15.99 16.21
N LYS A 13 -59.46 15.02 16.42
CA LYS A 13 -59.11 13.57 16.44
C LYS A 13 -58.28 13.12 15.22
N PRO A 14 -58.69 13.36 13.95
CA PRO A 14 -57.89 12.93 12.80
C PRO A 14 -56.53 13.65 12.69
N LEU A 15 -56.43 14.90 13.18
CA LEU A 15 -55.18 15.65 13.23
C LEU A 15 -54.22 15.09 14.30
N LEU A 16 -54.77 14.60 15.41
CA LEU A 16 -54.03 13.94 16.48
C LEU A 16 -53.49 12.58 16.02
N ASP A 17 -54.31 11.76 15.36
CA ASP A 17 -53.87 10.47 14.82
C ASP A 17 -52.75 10.64 13.77
N ALA A 18 -52.90 11.62 12.86
CA ALA A 18 -51.86 11.96 11.90
C ALA A 18 -50.56 12.44 12.58
N TYR A 19 -50.67 13.19 13.67
CA TYR A 19 -49.52 13.64 14.46
C TYR A 19 -48.83 12.50 15.22
N LEU A 20 -49.59 11.57 15.79
CA LEU A 20 -49.03 10.39 16.45
C LEU A 20 -48.33 9.46 15.45
N LEU A 21 -48.90 9.28 14.25
CA LEU A 21 -48.26 8.56 13.15
C LEU A 21 -46.93 9.23 12.74
N GLU A 22 -46.95 10.55 12.54
CA GLU A 22 -45.74 11.34 12.26
C GLU A 22 -44.65 11.10 13.32
N ARG A 23 -45.00 11.18 14.61
CA ARG A 23 -44.07 10.94 15.71
C ARG A 23 -43.50 9.52 15.68
N ARG A 24 -44.31 8.50 15.38
CA ARG A 24 -43.86 7.10 15.29
C ARG A 24 -42.87 6.92 14.14
N ILE A 25 -43.14 7.51 12.98
CA ILE A 25 -42.24 7.47 11.82
C ILE A 25 -40.91 8.14 12.17
N LEU A 26 -40.94 9.35 12.73
CA LEU A 26 -39.73 10.08 13.12
C LEU A 26 -38.93 9.34 14.21
N LEU A 27 -39.61 8.66 15.14
CA LEU A 27 -38.95 7.84 16.17
C LEU A 27 -38.25 6.62 15.54
N GLY A 28 -38.90 5.99 14.57
CA GLY A 28 -38.30 4.95 13.73
C GLY A 28 -37.05 5.46 13.00
N CYS A 29 -37.15 6.61 12.32
CA CYS A 29 -36.00 7.25 11.67
C CYS A 29 -34.85 7.55 12.65
N SER A 30 -35.16 8.06 13.84
CA SER A 30 -34.16 8.37 14.87
C SER A 30 -33.44 7.11 15.36
N SER A 31 -34.20 6.01 15.52
CA SER A 31 -33.65 4.70 15.89
C SER A 31 -32.75 4.14 14.78
N PHE A 32 -33.17 4.25 13.52
CA PHE A 32 -32.34 3.86 12.38
C PHE A 32 -31.07 4.70 12.25
N VAL A 33 -31.12 6.01 12.54
CA VAL A 33 -29.93 6.87 12.56
C VAL A 33 -28.97 6.45 13.68
N ALA A 34 -29.47 6.07 14.85
CA ALA A 34 -28.63 5.53 15.93
C ALA A 34 -27.88 4.26 15.50
N VAL A 35 -28.60 3.34 14.86
CA VAL A 35 -28.01 2.11 14.30
C VAL A 35 -27.02 2.46 13.19
N ALA A 36 -27.34 3.42 12.31
CA ALA A 36 -26.43 3.88 11.26
C ALA A 36 -25.16 4.52 11.83
N LEU A 37 -25.23 5.23 12.96
CA LEU A 37 -24.04 5.77 13.65
C LEU A 37 -23.14 4.63 14.13
N ILE A 38 -23.71 3.58 14.73
CA ILE A 38 -22.93 2.40 15.16
C ILE A 38 -22.33 1.69 13.95
N ILE A 39 -23.11 1.48 12.88
CA ILE A 39 -22.62 0.87 11.63
C ILE A 39 -21.51 1.72 11.01
N TRP A 40 -21.62 3.05 11.06
CA TRP A 40 -20.57 3.95 10.57
C TRP A 40 -19.27 3.79 11.36
N ILE A 41 -19.34 3.74 12.68
CA ILE A 41 -18.17 3.50 13.54
C ILE A 41 -17.53 2.14 13.19
N VAL A 42 -18.33 1.09 13.04
CA VAL A 42 -17.83 -0.24 12.60
C VAL A 42 -17.22 -0.17 11.21
N ALA A 43 -17.84 0.57 10.27
CA ALA A 43 -17.34 0.73 8.92
C ALA A 43 -15.98 1.41 8.92
N ILE A 44 -15.79 2.55 9.60
CA ILE A 44 -14.50 3.24 9.62
C ILE A 44 -13.42 2.44 10.35
N SER A 45 -13.78 1.59 11.30
CA SER A 45 -12.83 0.73 12.04
C SER A 45 -12.48 -0.58 11.32
N THR A 46 -13.16 -0.93 10.21
CA THR A 46 -12.88 -2.18 9.50
C THR A 46 -11.69 -2.08 8.54
N ASP A 47 -10.97 -3.17 8.41
CA ASP A 47 -9.78 -3.35 7.58
C ASP A 47 -10.09 -3.80 6.14
N ARG A 48 -11.39 -3.89 5.79
CA ARG A 48 -11.90 -4.44 4.52
C ARG A 48 -12.82 -3.46 3.79
N TRP A 49 -12.27 -2.31 3.41
CA TRP A 49 -12.92 -1.42 2.44
C TRP A 49 -12.59 -1.81 1.01
N SER A 50 -11.33 -2.20 0.75
CA SER A 50 -10.90 -2.79 -0.52
C SER A 50 -10.17 -4.10 -0.28
N VAL A 51 -10.31 -5.00 -1.25
CA VAL A 51 -9.59 -6.28 -1.29
C VAL A 51 -8.98 -6.42 -2.68
N ILE A 52 -7.65 -6.53 -2.72
CA ILE A 52 -6.88 -6.73 -3.94
C ILE A 52 -6.44 -8.19 -3.94
N SER A 53 -6.73 -8.91 -5.03
CA SER A 53 -6.37 -10.33 -5.17
C SER A 53 -5.44 -10.55 -6.36
N GLY A 54 -4.38 -11.32 -6.15
CA GLY A 54 -3.48 -11.82 -7.18
C GLY A 54 -3.81 -13.27 -7.49
N GLU A 55 -4.51 -13.52 -8.59
CA GLU A 55 -4.99 -14.85 -8.99
C GLU A 55 -3.85 -15.88 -9.11
N GLY A 56 -3.64 -16.69 -8.06
CA GLY A 56 -2.60 -17.73 -8.03
C GLY A 56 -1.18 -17.22 -7.68
N GLY A 57 -1.05 -15.96 -7.25
CA GLY A 57 0.22 -15.36 -6.84
C GLY A 57 0.91 -14.58 -7.96
N ILE A 58 1.04 -13.25 -7.79
CA ILE A 58 1.76 -12.37 -8.71
C ILE A 58 3.15 -12.09 -8.17
N TYR A 59 4.20 -12.38 -8.93
CA TYR A 59 5.58 -12.13 -8.49
C TYR A 59 5.90 -10.63 -8.49
N VAL A 60 6.35 -10.12 -7.34
CA VAL A 60 6.74 -8.72 -7.15
C VAL A 60 8.26 -8.63 -7.02
N PRO A 61 8.99 -8.26 -8.10
CA PRO A 61 10.45 -8.33 -8.15
C PRO A 61 11.16 -7.51 -7.08
N GLN A 62 10.61 -6.35 -6.70
CA GLN A 62 11.19 -5.47 -5.68
C GLN A 62 11.27 -6.15 -4.30
N THR A 63 10.32 -7.06 -4.00
CA THR A 63 10.28 -7.78 -2.72
C THR A 63 10.76 -9.22 -2.83
N GLY A 64 10.87 -9.75 -4.05
CA GLY A 64 11.17 -11.17 -4.30
C GLY A 64 10.06 -12.11 -3.84
N ARG A 65 8.80 -11.65 -3.75
CA ARG A 65 7.67 -12.40 -3.17
C ARG A 65 6.50 -12.51 -4.13
N TYR A 66 5.70 -13.57 -3.99
CA TYR A 66 4.40 -13.67 -4.66
C TYR A 66 3.35 -12.97 -3.83
N PHE A 67 2.76 -11.91 -4.37
CA PHE A 67 1.58 -11.28 -3.82
C PHE A 67 0.37 -12.19 -4.04
N LEU A 68 -0.30 -12.58 -2.95
CA LEU A 68 -1.52 -13.39 -3.00
C LEU A 68 -2.75 -12.50 -2.92
N TRP A 69 -2.88 -11.73 -1.86
CA TRP A 69 -3.98 -10.81 -1.66
C TRP A 69 -3.64 -9.76 -0.59
N SER A 70 -4.35 -8.65 -0.59
CA SER A 70 -4.31 -7.64 0.46
C SER A 70 -5.71 -7.08 0.71
N HIS A 71 -5.95 -6.63 1.93
CA HIS A 71 -7.09 -5.79 2.23
C HIS A 71 -6.62 -4.48 2.86
N SER A 72 -7.38 -3.43 2.63
CA SER A 72 -7.14 -2.10 3.18
C SER A 72 -8.42 -1.56 3.80
N GLY A 73 -8.28 -1.01 5.00
CA GLY A 73 -9.26 -0.14 5.63
C GLY A 73 -8.87 1.32 5.48
N ILE A 74 -9.47 2.18 6.32
CA ILE A 74 -9.11 3.60 6.43
C ILE A 74 -7.78 3.78 7.19
N TRP A 75 -7.53 2.94 8.19
CA TRP A 75 -6.43 3.11 9.15
C TRP A 75 -5.29 2.13 8.95
N ASP A 76 -5.56 0.97 8.37
CA ASP A 76 -4.62 -0.13 8.27
C ASP A 76 -4.66 -0.81 6.91
N ILE A 77 -3.53 -1.43 6.58
CA ILE A 77 -3.37 -2.24 5.39
C ILE A 77 -2.65 -3.54 5.75
N CYS A 78 -3.20 -4.66 5.31
CA CYS A 78 -2.60 -5.98 5.48
C CYS A 78 -2.32 -6.61 4.12
N ARG A 79 -1.09 -7.06 3.95
CA ARG A 79 -0.61 -7.73 2.74
C ARG A 79 -0.20 -9.16 3.04
N TYR A 80 -0.69 -10.08 2.21
CA TYR A 80 -0.40 -11.51 2.28
C TYR A 80 0.38 -11.92 1.03
N SER A 81 1.51 -12.56 1.25
CA SER A 81 2.43 -12.96 0.19
C SER A 81 3.12 -14.28 0.52
N LEU A 82 3.72 -14.91 -0.48
CA LEU A 82 4.58 -16.09 -0.33
C LEU A 82 6.02 -15.72 -0.66
N THR A 83 6.94 -16.07 0.22
CA THR A 83 8.37 -15.90 -0.02
C THR A 83 8.94 -17.21 -0.54
N PRO A 84 9.48 -17.25 -1.77
CA PRO A 84 10.18 -18.42 -2.31
C PRO A 84 11.59 -18.48 -1.73
N ILE A 85 11.89 -19.53 -0.99
CA ILE A 85 13.22 -19.80 -0.42
C ILE A 85 13.83 -20.98 -1.19
N PRO A 86 14.99 -20.82 -1.83
CA PRO A 86 15.62 -21.92 -2.56
C PRO A 86 16.03 -23.05 -1.60
N LEU A 87 15.69 -24.29 -1.92
CA LEU A 87 16.14 -25.46 -1.17
C LEU A 87 17.61 -25.74 -1.45
N ALA A 88 18.34 -26.14 -0.40
CA ALA A 88 19.77 -26.50 -0.50
C ALA A 88 20.05 -27.69 -1.42
N SER A 89 19.02 -28.48 -1.78
CA SER A 89 19.12 -29.73 -2.54
C SER A 89 18.81 -29.59 -4.03
N THR A 90 18.59 -28.38 -4.55
CA THR A 90 18.20 -28.17 -5.95
C THR A 90 19.07 -27.14 -6.64
N SER A 91 19.56 -27.49 -7.83
CA SER A 91 20.33 -26.58 -8.67
C SER A 91 19.43 -25.49 -9.26
N LEU A 92 19.67 -24.24 -8.86
CA LEU A 92 18.81 -23.09 -9.21
C LEU A 92 19.64 -21.87 -9.55
N ALA A 93 19.10 -21.02 -10.42
CA ALA A 93 19.63 -19.69 -10.67
C ALA A 93 19.05 -18.66 -9.69
N VAL A 94 19.92 -17.83 -9.14
CA VAL A 94 19.60 -16.85 -8.11
C VAL A 94 20.34 -15.55 -8.41
N ASN A 95 19.68 -14.43 -8.15
CA ASN A 95 20.31 -13.12 -8.35
C ASN A 95 21.46 -12.96 -7.33
N PHE A 96 22.56 -12.30 -7.72
CA PHE A 96 23.63 -11.95 -6.79
C PHE A 96 23.13 -11.14 -5.58
N THR A 97 22.04 -10.39 -5.75
CA THR A 97 21.39 -9.63 -4.67
C THR A 97 20.74 -10.50 -3.60
N THR A 98 20.41 -11.76 -3.90
CA THR A 98 19.74 -12.68 -2.96
C THR A 98 20.60 -13.00 -1.73
N PHE A 99 21.93 -13.03 -1.89
CA PHE A 99 22.87 -13.36 -0.80
C PHE A 99 23.58 -12.15 -0.23
N ALA A 100 23.34 -10.98 -0.80
CA ALA A 100 24.11 -9.81 -0.45
C ALA A 100 23.57 -9.13 0.80
N TYR A 101 24.47 -8.53 1.59
CA TYR A 101 24.04 -7.77 2.75
C TYR A 101 23.25 -6.53 2.33
N MET A 102 22.02 -6.44 2.81
CA MET A 102 21.24 -5.21 2.76
C MET A 102 21.65 -4.24 3.88
N ASN A 103 22.19 -4.77 5.00
CA ASN A 103 22.65 -3.98 6.14
C ASN A 103 24.13 -3.58 5.97
N SER A 104 24.41 -2.27 5.98
CA SER A 104 25.75 -1.71 5.82
C SER A 104 26.72 -2.10 6.94
N SER A 105 26.24 -2.29 8.17
CA SER A 105 27.09 -2.66 9.31
C SER A 105 27.69 -4.06 9.17
N LEU A 106 26.88 -5.03 8.76
CA LEU A 106 27.33 -6.41 8.48
C LEU A 106 28.30 -6.46 7.30
N ALA A 107 28.01 -5.69 6.24
CA ALA A 107 28.90 -5.58 5.09
C ALA A 107 30.27 -5.03 5.49
N SER A 108 30.32 -3.99 6.32
CA SER A 108 31.59 -3.41 6.81
C SER A 108 32.38 -4.38 7.68
N ALA A 109 31.72 -5.15 8.54
CA ALA A 109 32.37 -6.14 9.40
C ALA A 109 33.05 -7.26 8.57
N ASP A 110 32.33 -7.83 7.61
CA ASP A 110 32.87 -8.88 6.74
C ASP A 110 33.93 -8.35 5.77
N LYS A 111 33.79 -7.10 5.31
CA LYS A 111 34.83 -6.40 4.55
C LYS A 111 36.12 -6.26 5.36
N ALA A 112 36.03 -5.87 6.64
CA ALA A 112 37.19 -5.76 7.53
C ALA A 112 37.83 -7.13 7.82
N LYS A 113 37.03 -8.19 7.92
CA LYS A 113 37.55 -9.57 8.04
C LYS A 113 38.28 -9.99 6.77
N LEU A 114 37.70 -9.73 5.60
CA LEU A 114 38.30 -10.06 4.30
C LEU A 114 39.62 -9.31 4.09
N ALA A 115 39.73 -8.07 4.55
CA ALA A 115 40.95 -7.26 4.48
C ALA A 115 42.16 -7.90 5.18
N GLN A 116 41.93 -8.78 6.17
CA GLN A 116 42.98 -9.48 6.91
C GLN A 116 43.47 -10.75 6.19
N GLU A 117 42.78 -11.20 5.16
CA GLU A 117 43.13 -12.42 4.44
C GLU A 117 44.42 -12.23 3.61
N PRO A 118 45.35 -13.20 3.61
CA PRO A 118 46.67 -13.05 2.97
C PRO A 118 46.59 -12.89 1.45
N PHE A 119 45.53 -13.39 0.81
CA PHE A 119 45.36 -13.24 -0.62
C PHE A 119 45.05 -11.79 -1.04
N ILE A 120 44.45 -10.98 -0.17
CA ILE A 120 44.22 -9.55 -0.44
C ILE A 120 45.54 -8.79 -0.50
N GLN A 121 46.48 -9.12 0.39
CA GLN A 121 47.84 -8.55 0.33
C GLN A 121 48.58 -9.01 -0.94
N LYS A 122 48.41 -10.28 -1.32
CA LYS A 122 48.99 -10.82 -2.56
C LYS A 122 48.47 -10.10 -3.82
N PHE A 123 47.22 -9.65 -3.82
CA PHE A 123 46.67 -8.88 -4.94
C PHE A 123 47.44 -7.56 -5.15
N LEU A 124 48.00 -6.98 -4.09
CA LEU A 124 48.76 -5.73 -4.13
C LEU A 124 50.25 -5.89 -4.46
N GLU A 125 50.78 -7.11 -4.59
CA GLU A 125 52.20 -7.33 -4.94
C GLU A 125 52.52 -6.80 -6.33
N ASN A 126 51.58 -6.96 -7.28
CA ASN A 126 51.69 -6.45 -8.65
C ASN A 126 50.95 -5.12 -8.78
N LYS A 127 51.46 -4.07 -8.14
CA LYS A 127 50.86 -2.73 -8.20
C LYS A 127 50.83 -2.20 -9.63
N VAL A 128 49.65 -1.85 -10.10
CA VAL A 128 49.47 -1.19 -11.40
C VAL A 128 49.79 0.30 -11.24
N GLN A 129 50.95 0.70 -11.76
CA GLN A 129 51.42 2.08 -11.78
C GLN A 129 51.14 2.73 -13.15
N GLY A 130 50.68 3.99 -13.15
CA GLY A 130 50.41 4.76 -14.36
C GLY A 130 49.01 4.58 -14.95
N ASP A 131 48.84 5.03 -16.21
CA ASP A 131 47.59 4.99 -16.95
C ASP A 131 47.23 3.56 -17.37
N VAL A 132 46.03 3.13 -16.97
CA VAL A 132 45.49 1.80 -17.28
C VAL A 132 44.95 1.79 -18.71
N LYS A 133 45.66 1.14 -19.63
CA LYS A 133 45.22 0.97 -21.03
C LYS A 133 44.31 -0.25 -21.21
N ASP A 134 44.63 -1.34 -20.52
CA ASP A 134 43.86 -2.59 -20.54
C ASP A 134 43.44 -2.99 -19.12
N PHE A 135 42.20 -3.46 -18.99
CA PHE A 135 41.64 -3.92 -17.72
C PHE A 135 41.88 -5.42 -17.52
N ASP A 136 43.14 -5.78 -17.30
CA ASP A 136 43.58 -7.15 -17.06
C ASP A 136 43.16 -7.68 -15.68
N ASP A 137 43.46 -8.95 -15.40
CA ASP A 137 43.11 -9.57 -14.12
C ASP A 137 43.82 -8.93 -12.92
N ASN A 138 45.04 -8.42 -13.10
CA ASN A 138 45.81 -7.77 -12.05
C ASN A 138 45.20 -6.42 -11.65
N VAL A 139 44.73 -5.63 -12.62
CA VAL A 139 44.00 -4.39 -12.38
C VAL A 139 42.73 -4.68 -11.60
N LYS A 140 41.99 -5.74 -11.94
CA LYS A 140 40.76 -6.14 -11.23
C LYS A 140 41.02 -6.58 -9.80
N LYS A 141 42.09 -7.36 -9.58
CA LYS A 141 42.57 -7.75 -8.24
C LYS A 141 42.93 -6.53 -7.40
N ASN A 142 43.68 -5.59 -7.96
CA ASN A 142 44.03 -4.32 -7.30
C ASN A 142 42.78 -3.49 -6.99
N LEU A 143 41.86 -3.33 -7.96
CA LEU A 143 40.61 -2.60 -7.79
C LEU A 143 39.80 -3.16 -6.61
N PHE A 144 39.63 -4.47 -6.55
CA PHE A 144 38.91 -5.13 -5.46
C PHE A 144 39.68 -5.04 -4.13
N ALA A 145 41.01 -5.21 -4.13
CA ALA A 145 41.82 -5.09 -2.93
C ALA A 145 41.78 -3.69 -2.32
N TYR A 146 41.95 -2.64 -3.13
CA TYR A 146 41.84 -1.25 -2.66
C TYR A 146 40.43 -0.94 -2.15
N TRP A 147 39.39 -1.49 -2.79
CA TRP A 147 38.03 -1.40 -2.26
C TRP A 147 37.93 -2.03 -0.87
N VAL A 148 38.36 -3.29 -0.70
CA VAL A 148 38.31 -4.03 0.58
C VAL A 148 39.12 -3.33 1.68
N LEU A 149 40.32 -2.86 1.38
CA LEU A 149 41.21 -2.15 2.30
C LEU A 149 40.78 -0.71 2.59
N ASN A 150 39.72 -0.24 1.93
CA ASN A 150 39.18 1.11 2.09
C ASN A 150 40.15 2.22 1.66
N ASP A 151 41.05 1.93 0.71
CA ASP A 151 41.90 2.94 0.06
C ASP A 151 41.08 3.70 -0.97
N THR A 152 40.47 4.80 -0.52
CA THR A 152 39.55 5.58 -1.35
C THR A 152 40.22 6.27 -2.52
N VAL A 153 41.53 6.52 -2.47
CA VAL A 153 42.25 7.27 -3.51
C VAL A 153 42.49 6.35 -4.70
N GLU A 154 43.14 5.21 -4.47
CA GLU A 154 43.43 4.24 -5.54
C GLU A 154 42.16 3.58 -6.06
N PHE A 155 41.18 3.29 -5.18
CA PHE A 155 39.89 2.76 -5.62
C PHE A 155 39.17 3.72 -6.57
N ARG A 156 39.09 5.02 -6.26
CA ARG A 156 38.45 6.00 -7.15
C ARG A 156 39.19 6.13 -8.48
N ARG A 157 40.52 6.11 -8.46
CA ARG A 157 41.34 6.17 -9.68
C ARG A 157 41.05 4.99 -10.61
N LEU A 158 41.11 3.76 -10.10
CA LEU A 158 40.84 2.55 -10.88
C LEU A 158 39.37 2.43 -11.29
N LYS A 159 38.43 2.85 -10.42
CA LYS A 159 37.00 2.93 -10.75
C LYS A 159 36.74 3.90 -11.91
N ALA A 160 37.38 5.07 -11.90
CA ALA A 160 37.26 6.04 -12.98
C ALA A 160 37.80 5.46 -14.30
N ALA A 161 38.98 4.82 -14.27
CA ALA A 161 39.53 4.12 -15.43
C ALA A 161 38.58 3.02 -15.95
N TYR A 162 37.98 2.22 -15.05
CA TYR A 162 37.01 1.19 -15.40
C TYR A 162 35.75 1.75 -16.08
N LYS A 163 35.22 2.86 -15.55
CA LYS A 163 34.07 3.55 -16.11
C LYS A 163 34.36 4.10 -17.49
N THR A 164 35.53 4.71 -17.69
CA THR A 164 35.96 5.21 -19.00
C THR A 164 36.10 4.07 -20.00
N PHE A 165 36.72 2.96 -19.61
CA PHE A 165 36.86 1.77 -20.44
C PHE A 165 35.51 1.16 -20.85
N ASN A 166 34.51 1.19 -19.95
CA ASN A 166 33.18 0.62 -20.19
C ASN A 166 32.08 1.67 -20.44
N ALA A 167 32.42 2.89 -20.85
CA ALA A 167 31.48 4.01 -20.92
C ALA A 167 30.23 3.69 -21.77
N ALA A 168 30.41 3.00 -22.90
CA ALA A 168 29.31 2.58 -23.76
C ALA A 168 28.28 1.67 -23.05
N ARG A 169 28.74 0.82 -22.12
CA ARG A 169 27.89 -0.09 -21.35
C ARG A 169 27.27 0.59 -20.13
N TYR A 170 27.99 1.50 -19.48
CA TYR A 170 27.45 2.31 -18.38
C TYR A 170 26.32 3.24 -18.84
N ASN A 171 26.43 3.77 -20.07
CA ASN A 171 25.42 4.65 -20.66
C ASN A 171 24.26 3.89 -21.33
N MET A 172 24.25 2.56 -21.24
CA MET A 172 23.25 1.71 -21.88
C MET A 172 21.96 1.73 -21.08
N THR A 173 20.95 2.44 -21.58
CA THR A 173 19.64 2.51 -20.95
C THR A 173 18.79 1.28 -21.31
N PRO A 174 17.98 0.77 -20.36
CA PRO A 174 17.00 -0.27 -20.66
C PRO A 174 16.01 0.21 -21.72
N SER A 175 15.65 -0.69 -22.63
CA SER A 175 14.53 -0.48 -23.54
C SER A 175 13.23 -0.37 -22.73
N GLY A 176 12.31 0.52 -23.11
CA GLY A 176 11.00 0.69 -22.44
C GLY A 176 10.05 -0.52 -22.58
N HIS A 177 10.53 -1.63 -23.13
CA HIS A 177 9.79 -2.88 -23.29
C HIS A 177 9.65 -3.62 -21.96
N ARG A 178 8.64 -4.49 -21.88
CA ARG A 178 8.37 -5.29 -20.67
C ARG A 178 9.54 -6.25 -20.38
N PRO A 179 9.92 -6.44 -19.10
CA PRO A 179 10.94 -7.40 -18.73
C PRO A 179 10.60 -8.82 -19.19
N ILE A 180 11.61 -9.55 -19.65
CA ILE A 180 11.48 -10.97 -19.97
C ILE A 180 11.64 -11.75 -18.67
N LEU A 181 10.63 -12.55 -18.33
CA LEU A 181 10.64 -13.39 -17.13
C LEU A 181 11.42 -14.66 -17.44
N VAL A 182 12.50 -14.90 -16.69
CA VAL A 182 13.36 -16.08 -16.85
C VAL A 182 13.12 -17.03 -15.69
N ASN A 183 12.81 -18.29 -16.01
CA ASN A 183 12.61 -19.34 -15.02
C ASN A 183 13.94 -19.74 -14.38
N THR A 184 13.99 -19.82 -13.06
CA THR A 184 15.20 -20.10 -12.29
C THR A 184 15.59 -21.58 -12.21
N VAL A 185 14.69 -22.48 -12.60
CA VAL A 185 14.88 -23.94 -12.45
C VAL A 185 15.46 -24.59 -13.69
N ASN A 186 15.17 -24.05 -14.88
CA ASN A 186 15.57 -24.65 -16.15
C ASN A 186 16.99 -24.23 -16.53
N THR A 187 17.99 -24.97 -16.07
CA THR A 187 19.40 -24.62 -16.21
C THR A 187 19.87 -24.53 -17.67
N THR A 188 19.31 -25.31 -18.59
CA THR A 188 19.66 -25.27 -20.02
C THR A 188 19.19 -23.98 -20.68
N GLU A 189 17.93 -23.63 -20.49
CA GLU A 189 17.33 -22.36 -20.96
C GLU A 189 18.03 -21.16 -20.34
N LEU A 190 18.38 -21.23 -19.05
CA LEU A 190 19.16 -20.21 -18.37
C LEU A 190 20.53 -20.01 -19.04
N HIS A 191 21.25 -21.08 -19.36
CA HIS A 191 22.55 -20.99 -20.03
C HIS A 191 22.44 -20.35 -21.42
N GLU A 192 21.37 -20.63 -22.15
CA GLU A 192 21.10 -20.03 -23.46
C GLU A 192 20.77 -18.53 -23.34
N ILE A 193 19.91 -18.15 -22.40
CA ILE A 193 19.44 -16.77 -22.24
C ILE A 193 20.50 -15.88 -21.58
N MET A 194 21.17 -16.38 -20.55
CA MET A 194 22.05 -15.57 -19.70
C MET A 194 23.52 -15.68 -20.12
N GLY A 195 23.90 -16.76 -20.83
CA GLY A 195 25.25 -16.98 -21.34
C GLY A 195 26.33 -16.75 -20.27
N ARG A 196 27.18 -15.74 -20.48
CA ARG A 196 28.28 -15.36 -19.59
C ARG A 196 27.85 -14.70 -18.28
N ASN A 197 26.56 -14.45 -18.04
CA ASN A 197 26.08 -13.84 -16.79
C ASN A 197 25.83 -14.86 -15.67
N LEU A 198 25.98 -16.16 -15.95
CA LEU A 198 25.86 -17.23 -14.97
C LEU A 198 27.24 -17.62 -14.43
N SER A 199 27.38 -17.65 -13.11
CA SER A 199 28.54 -18.19 -12.41
C SER A 199 28.10 -19.36 -11.52
N PRO A 200 28.58 -20.59 -11.75
CA PRO A 200 28.26 -21.72 -10.90
C PRO A 200 29.00 -21.60 -9.56
N TYR A 201 28.37 -22.04 -8.48
CA TYR A 201 29.02 -22.19 -7.18
C TYR A 201 28.41 -23.37 -6.43
N ILE A 202 29.20 -24.00 -5.55
CA ILE A 202 28.77 -25.20 -4.83
C ILE A 202 28.49 -24.85 -3.37
N VAL A 203 27.34 -25.27 -2.86
CA VAL A 203 26.99 -25.23 -1.43
C VAL A 203 26.55 -26.62 -1.02
N ASN A 204 27.25 -27.23 -0.06
CA ASN A 204 26.95 -28.56 0.47
C ASN A 204 26.77 -29.63 -0.62
N GLY A 205 27.61 -29.60 -1.67
CA GLY A 205 27.56 -30.54 -2.78
C GLY A 205 26.52 -30.24 -3.86
N THR A 206 25.71 -29.19 -3.70
CA THR A 206 24.71 -28.76 -4.69
C THR A 206 25.19 -27.55 -5.47
N THR A 207 25.05 -27.58 -6.81
CA THR A 207 25.47 -26.51 -7.71
C THR A 207 24.38 -25.47 -7.87
N PHE A 208 24.60 -24.26 -7.37
CA PHE A 208 23.77 -23.11 -7.61
C PHE A 208 24.39 -22.24 -8.70
N TYR A 209 23.56 -21.48 -9.40
CA TYR A 209 24.01 -20.52 -10.40
C TYR A 209 23.73 -19.11 -9.91
N MET A 210 24.78 -18.32 -9.69
CA MET A 210 24.64 -16.91 -9.40
C MET A 210 24.56 -16.14 -10.71
N VAL A 211 23.56 -15.28 -10.79
CA VAL A 211 23.41 -14.40 -11.93
C VAL A 211 24.01 -13.05 -11.58
N VAL A 212 25.06 -12.68 -12.33
CA VAL A 212 25.85 -11.46 -12.14
C VAL A 212 25.79 -10.62 -13.41
N PRO A 213 25.46 -9.31 -13.32
CA PRO A 213 25.50 -8.42 -14.47
C PRO A 213 26.88 -8.42 -15.16
N THR A 214 26.92 -8.32 -16.48
CA THR A 214 28.17 -8.27 -17.27
C THR A 214 29.15 -7.23 -16.75
N LEU A 215 28.66 -6.01 -16.49
CA LEU A 215 29.45 -4.90 -15.94
C LEU A 215 30.05 -5.21 -14.56
N LEU A 216 29.36 -6.00 -13.73
CA LEU A 216 29.88 -6.38 -12.43
C LEU A 216 30.89 -7.52 -12.58
N ARG A 217 30.58 -8.51 -13.42
CA ARG A 217 31.46 -9.64 -13.73
C ARG A 217 32.78 -9.18 -14.32
N ASP A 218 32.76 -8.21 -15.22
CA ASP A 218 33.96 -7.68 -15.87
C ASP A 218 34.84 -6.85 -14.93
N ALA A 219 34.27 -6.33 -13.84
CA ALA A 219 35.01 -5.64 -12.78
C ALA A 219 35.66 -6.62 -11.77
N LEU A 220 35.17 -7.87 -11.70
CA LEU A 220 35.67 -8.89 -10.78
C LEU A 220 36.83 -9.67 -11.41
N PHE A 221 37.78 -10.09 -10.57
CA PHE A 221 38.95 -10.87 -10.96
C PHE A 221 38.61 -12.36 -11.17
N HIS A 222 39.44 -13.09 -11.89
CA HIS A 222 39.28 -14.51 -12.15
C HIS A 222 39.18 -15.33 -10.86
N ASP A 223 38.32 -16.35 -10.82
CA ASP A 223 38.05 -17.20 -9.64
C ASP A 223 37.39 -16.50 -8.44
N TRP A 224 36.82 -15.30 -8.60
CA TRP A 224 36.07 -14.62 -7.54
C TRP A 224 34.92 -15.48 -6.97
N ASP A 225 34.33 -16.33 -7.81
CA ASP A 225 33.18 -17.21 -7.52
C ASP A 225 33.55 -18.39 -6.61
N LYS A 226 34.83 -18.78 -6.57
CA LYS A 226 35.35 -19.82 -5.68
C LYS A 226 35.51 -19.33 -4.23
N ILE A 227 35.59 -18.03 -4.01
CA ILE A 227 35.80 -17.43 -2.69
C ILE A 227 34.44 -17.12 -2.05
N SER A 228 34.00 -18.00 -1.16
CA SER A 228 32.67 -17.92 -0.53
C SER A 228 32.40 -16.61 0.22
N ALA A 229 33.46 -15.99 0.78
CA ALA A 229 33.41 -14.72 1.52
C ALA A 229 33.10 -13.49 0.65
N ILE A 230 33.29 -13.57 -0.66
CA ILE A 230 33.03 -12.44 -1.58
C ILE A 230 31.54 -12.30 -1.90
N ARG A 231 30.79 -13.41 -1.93
CA ARG A 231 29.38 -13.43 -2.36
C ARG A 231 28.49 -12.42 -1.61
N PRO A 232 28.54 -12.31 -0.27
CA PRO A 232 27.73 -11.34 0.46
C PRO A 232 28.11 -9.87 0.18
N LEU A 233 29.34 -9.65 -0.30
CA LEU A 233 29.93 -8.34 -0.57
C LEU A 233 29.71 -7.85 -2.01
N LEU A 234 29.14 -8.67 -2.90
CA LEU A 234 28.92 -8.33 -4.30
C LEU A 234 28.00 -7.11 -4.49
N LEU A 235 26.90 -7.01 -3.74
CA LEU A 235 26.00 -5.85 -3.84
C LEU A 235 26.61 -4.57 -3.27
N PRO A 236 27.26 -4.57 -2.09
CA PRO A 236 28.06 -3.43 -1.64
C PRO A 236 29.09 -2.99 -2.69
N PHE A 237 29.87 -3.92 -3.25
CA PHE A 237 30.87 -3.61 -4.27
C PHE A 237 30.24 -3.03 -5.54
N ALA A 238 29.16 -3.63 -6.04
CA ALA A 238 28.43 -3.14 -7.21
C ALA A 238 27.90 -1.73 -7.01
N ARG A 239 27.36 -1.43 -5.82
CA ARG A 239 26.89 -0.10 -5.43
C ARG A 239 28.02 0.92 -5.44
N ASP A 240 29.16 0.58 -4.84
CA ASP A 240 30.34 1.46 -4.79
C ASP A 240 30.99 1.64 -6.16
N MET A 241 30.85 0.66 -7.06
CA MET A 241 31.23 0.77 -8.47
C MET A 241 30.20 1.53 -9.33
N GLU A 242 29.00 1.79 -8.80
CA GLU A 242 27.84 2.34 -9.50
C GLU A 242 27.38 1.47 -10.69
N VAL A 243 27.49 0.16 -10.55
CA VAL A 243 27.02 -0.81 -11.54
C VAL A 243 25.54 -1.10 -11.29
N PRO A 244 24.66 -0.98 -12.30
CA PRO A 244 23.25 -1.34 -12.15
C PRO A 244 23.10 -2.85 -11.89
N ALA A 245 22.18 -3.22 -10.99
CA ALA A 245 21.87 -4.61 -10.68
C ALA A 245 20.98 -5.29 -11.75
N THR A 246 20.53 -4.54 -12.75
CA THR A 246 19.70 -5.04 -13.84
C THR A 246 20.55 -5.77 -14.88
N ILE A 247 19.95 -6.80 -15.48
CA ILE A 247 20.58 -7.59 -16.53
C ILE A 247 19.83 -7.30 -17.80
N LEU A 248 20.54 -6.95 -18.86
CA LEU A 248 19.97 -6.63 -20.15
C LEU A 248 20.30 -7.74 -21.15
N ASN A 249 19.33 -8.09 -21.98
CA ASN A 249 19.58 -8.88 -23.19
C ASN A 249 20.21 -8.00 -24.29
N HIS A 250 20.58 -8.62 -25.41
CA HIS A 250 21.10 -7.99 -26.64
C HIS A 250 20.18 -6.84 -27.12
N ASP A 251 18.86 -6.99 -26.98
CA ASP A 251 17.85 -5.98 -27.33
C ASP A 251 17.63 -4.90 -26.25
N ARG A 252 18.50 -4.84 -25.23
CA ARG A 252 18.41 -3.94 -24.06
C ARG A 252 17.16 -4.16 -23.20
N ILE A 253 16.51 -5.32 -23.32
CA ILE A 253 15.35 -5.68 -22.50
C ILE A 253 15.84 -6.25 -21.17
N VAL A 254 15.19 -5.87 -20.07
CA VAL A 254 15.52 -6.36 -18.73
C VAL A 254 15.17 -7.84 -18.59
N LEU A 255 16.14 -8.65 -18.18
CA LEU A 255 15.96 -10.05 -17.82
C LEU A 255 15.67 -10.14 -16.33
N GLN A 256 14.50 -10.67 -15.98
CA GLN A 256 14.03 -10.75 -14.61
C GLN A 256 13.87 -12.22 -14.18
N LEU A 257 14.74 -12.65 -13.27
CA LEU A 257 14.63 -13.96 -12.64
C LEU A 257 13.34 -14.02 -11.83
N THR A 258 12.49 -14.97 -12.20
CA THR A 258 11.22 -15.20 -11.56
C THR A 258 11.16 -16.66 -11.17
N PRO A 259 11.02 -16.97 -9.88
CA PRO A 259 10.76 -18.33 -9.45
C PRO A 259 9.52 -18.91 -10.17
N PRO A 260 9.35 -20.23 -10.19
CA PRO A 260 8.11 -20.82 -10.66
C PRO A 260 6.94 -20.43 -9.74
N ARG A 261 5.71 -20.48 -10.26
CA ARG A 261 4.54 -20.15 -9.44
C ARG A 261 4.38 -21.17 -8.31
N PRO A 262 3.92 -20.72 -7.12
CA PRO A 262 3.69 -21.61 -5.99
C PRO A 262 2.63 -22.68 -6.34
N PRO A 263 2.85 -23.95 -5.98
CA PRO A 263 1.85 -25.00 -6.16
C PRO A 263 0.61 -24.73 -5.29
N LYS A 264 -0.59 -25.06 -5.79
CA LYS A 264 -1.87 -24.70 -5.15
C LYS A 264 -2.06 -25.24 -3.72
N LYS A 265 -1.42 -26.37 -3.37
CA LYS A 265 -1.62 -27.08 -2.09
C LYS A 265 -0.33 -27.45 -1.36
N ALA A 266 0.82 -27.34 -2.00
CA ALA A 266 2.09 -27.77 -1.43
C ALA A 266 2.92 -26.56 -0.97
N ARG A 267 3.64 -26.71 0.15
CA ARG A 267 4.62 -25.72 0.60
C ARG A 267 5.95 -25.83 -0.15
N PHE A 268 6.22 -27.00 -0.71
CA PHE A 268 7.43 -27.29 -1.46
C PHE A 268 7.08 -27.53 -2.93
N GLY A 269 7.92 -27.02 -3.84
CA GLY A 269 7.78 -27.29 -5.26
C GLY A 269 8.88 -26.64 -6.06
N TYR A 270 9.34 -27.35 -7.10
CA TYR A 270 10.28 -26.82 -8.08
C TYR A 270 11.59 -26.27 -7.47
N GLY A 271 12.09 -26.91 -6.40
CA GLY A 271 13.30 -26.46 -5.70
C GLY A 271 13.11 -25.26 -4.77
N TYR A 272 11.87 -24.81 -4.53
CA TYR A 272 11.56 -23.75 -3.56
C TYR A 272 10.66 -24.23 -2.42
N GLU A 273 10.91 -23.71 -1.22
CA GLU A 273 9.96 -23.66 -0.11
C GLU A 273 9.23 -22.32 -0.15
N TYR A 274 7.89 -22.35 -0.19
CA TYR A 274 7.05 -21.16 -0.22
C TYR A 274 6.51 -20.88 1.18
N VAL A 275 7.14 -19.92 1.86
CA VAL A 275 6.78 -19.54 3.23
C VAL A 275 5.76 -18.40 3.23
N PRO A 276 4.63 -18.53 3.93
CA PRO A 276 3.66 -17.45 4.05
C PRO A 276 4.24 -16.26 4.80
N PHE A 277 4.06 -15.08 4.23
CA PHE A 277 4.47 -13.81 4.80
C PHE A 277 3.25 -12.88 4.89
N LYS A 278 2.94 -12.47 6.13
CA LYS A 278 1.89 -11.49 6.45
C LYS A 278 2.54 -10.23 6.98
N ARG A 279 2.19 -9.08 6.42
CA ARG A 279 2.56 -7.76 6.97
C ARG A 279 1.32 -6.90 7.07
N CYS A 280 0.96 -6.56 8.30
CA CYS A 280 -0.05 -5.55 8.60
C CYS A 280 0.66 -4.31 9.14
N LYS A 281 0.33 -3.14 8.61
CA LYS A 281 0.82 -1.86 9.12
C LYS A 281 -0.34 -0.87 9.22
N LEU A 282 -0.32 -0.04 10.25
CA LEU A 282 -1.11 1.19 10.27
C LEU A 282 -0.60 2.11 9.17
N ILE A 283 -1.52 2.83 8.52
CA ILE A 283 -1.19 3.80 7.50
C ILE A 283 -0.60 5.03 8.19
N GLU A 284 0.68 5.27 7.93
CA GLU A 284 1.37 6.44 8.46
C GLU A 284 0.97 7.67 7.63
N MET A 285 0.05 8.46 8.17
CA MET A 285 -0.49 9.65 7.48
C MET A 285 0.48 10.84 7.49
N PHE A 286 1.46 10.84 8.39
CA PHE A 286 2.43 11.93 8.56
C PHE A 286 3.89 11.41 8.50
N PRO A 287 4.32 10.81 7.37
CA PRO A 287 5.68 10.35 7.22
C PRO A 287 6.65 11.53 7.03
N THR A 288 7.92 11.32 7.40
CA THR A 288 8.99 12.29 7.09
C THR A 288 9.34 12.28 5.60
N GLU A 289 9.86 13.39 5.06
CA GLU A 289 10.26 13.47 3.64
C GLU A 289 11.27 12.37 3.23
N GLN A 290 12.19 12.02 4.14
CA GLN A 290 13.14 10.94 3.90
C GLN A 290 12.45 9.57 3.77
N MET A 291 11.43 9.32 4.59
CA MET A 291 10.63 8.08 4.49
C MET A 291 9.83 8.04 3.20
N MET A 292 9.23 9.16 2.77
CA MET A 292 8.50 9.24 1.49
C MET A 292 9.42 8.98 0.29
N ARG A 293 10.62 9.56 0.27
CA ARG A 293 11.59 9.32 -0.83
C ARG A 293 12.10 7.88 -0.89
N ASN A 294 12.12 7.19 0.25
CA ASN A 294 12.66 5.83 0.36
C ASN A 294 11.61 4.72 0.17
N ASP A 295 10.32 5.01 0.39
CA ASP A 295 9.23 4.03 0.27
C ASP A 295 8.46 4.21 -1.06
N PRO A 296 8.67 3.34 -2.07
CA PRO A 296 7.97 3.43 -3.36
C PRO A 296 6.48 3.03 -3.28
N SER A 297 5.97 2.71 -2.08
CA SER A 297 4.55 2.36 -1.86
C SER A 297 3.66 3.55 -1.53
N ILE A 298 4.24 4.73 -1.35
CA ILE A 298 3.55 5.94 -0.88
C ILE A 298 3.93 7.11 -1.80
N ASP A 299 2.95 7.95 -2.12
CA ASP A 299 3.12 9.18 -2.89
C ASP A 299 2.40 10.34 -2.17
N GLU A 300 2.77 11.58 -2.46
CA GLU A 300 2.23 12.79 -1.83
C GLU A 300 0.72 12.93 -2.09
N GLU A 301 0.29 12.76 -3.35
CA GLU A 301 -1.13 12.82 -3.72
C GLU A 301 -1.96 11.74 -3.00
N LEU A 302 -1.41 10.53 -2.87
CA LEU A 302 -2.07 9.46 -2.13
C LEU A 302 -2.23 9.81 -0.64
N LEU A 303 -1.19 10.39 -0.03
CA LEU A 303 -1.24 10.78 1.38
C LEU A 303 -2.31 11.84 1.62
N ASP A 304 -2.45 12.81 0.72
CA ASP A 304 -3.48 13.84 0.84
C ASP A 304 -4.89 13.30 0.72
N LEU A 305 -5.11 12.34 -0.19
CA LEU A 305 -6.39 11.62 -0.29
C LEU A 305 -6.70 10.84 1.00
N VAL A 306 -5.73 10.11 1.54
CA VAL A 306 -5.90 9.32 2.78
C VAL A 306 -6.15 10.23 3.99
N ARG A 307 -5.44 11.35 4.12
CA ARG A 307 -5.65 12.34 5.19
C ARG A 307 -7.05 12.96 5.11
N THR A 308 -7.47 13.32 3.90
CA THR A 308 -8.80 13.86 3.64
C THR A 308 -9.87 12.85 4.03
N GLN A 309 -9.72 11.60 3.60
CA GLN A 309 -10.63 10.51 3.93
C GLN A 309 -10.76 10.31 5.44
N ALA A 310 -9.64 10.23 6.16
CA ALA A 310 -9.62 10.04 7.61
C ALA A 310 -10.28 11.21 8.36
N SER A 311 -10.00 12.44 7.93
CA SER A 311 -10.58 13.65 8.53
C SER A 311 -12.10 13.71 8.36
N PHE A 312 -12.59 13.49 7.13
CA PHE A 312 -14.02 13.47 6.86
C PHE A 312 -14.74 12.31 7.54
N ALA A 313 -14.08 11.14 7.70
CA ALA A 313 -14.63 10.02 8.44
C ALA A 313 -14.93 10.38 9.90
N VAL A 314 -13.98 11.02 10.58
CA VAL A 314 -14.13 11.48 11.97
C VAL A 314 -15.19 12.59 12.10
N ILE A 315 -15.16 13.59 11.20
CA ILE A 315 -16.15 14.67 11.17
C ILE A 315 -17.57 14.09 11.01
N THR A 316 -17.73 13.09 10.14
CA THR A 316 -19.02 12.44 9.92
C THR A 316 -19.56 11.79 11.19
N VAL A 317 -18.72 11.14 12.01
CA VAL A 317 -19.15 10.58 13.32
C VAL A 317 -19.68 11.69 14.22
N MET A 318 -18.96 12.81 14.33
CA MET A 318 -19.36 13.93 15.19
C MET A 318 -20.67 14.56 14.74
N VAL A 319 -20.83 14.81 13.43
CA VAL A 319 -22.05 15.41 12.87
C VAL A 319 -23.23 14.45 13.01
N MET A 320 -23.04 13.15 12.79
CA MET A 320 -24.09 12.14 12.99
C MET A 320 -24.52 12.02 14.45
N ALA A 321 -23.57 12.02 15.40
CA ALA A 321 -23.88 12.01 16.83
C ALA A 321 -24.68 13.25 17.24
N MET A 322 -24.29 14.43 16.76
CA MET A 322 -25.03 15.67 16.96
C MET A 322 -26.44 15.60 16.34
N GLY A 323 -26.56 15.10 15.11
CA GLY A 323 -27.84 14.92 14.42
C GLY A 323 -28.79 13.98 15.18
N PHE A 324 -28.26 12.89 15.75
CA PHE A 324 -29.02 11.97 16.58
C PHE A 324 -29.54 12.64 17.86
N ILE A 325 -28.70 13.41 18.56
CA ILE A 325 -29.11 14.15 19.76
C ILE A 325 -30.24 15.14 19.42
N PHE A 326 -30.12 15.90 18.33
CA PHE A 326 -31.17 16.82 17.88
C PHE A 326 -32.45 16.10 17.48
N SER A 327 -32.36 14.92 16.86
CA SER A 327 -33.51 14.07 16.59
C SER A 327 -34.25 13.65 17.85
N LEU A 328 -33.53 13.21 18.90
CA LEU A 328 -34.16 12.89 20.19
C LEU A 328 -34.79 14.13 20.85
N TYR A 329 -34.10 15.26 20.78
CA TYR A 329 -34.58 16.52 21.32
C TYR A 329 -35.91 16.99 20.70
N THR A 330 -36.19 16.63 19.44
CA THR A 330 -37.47 16.95 18.78
C THR A 330 -38.67 16.25 19.40
N PHE A 331 -38.48 15.17 20.16
CA PHE A 331 -39.57 14.52 20.89
C PHE A 331 -39.87 15.20 22.22
N ALA A 332 -38.86 15.80 22.86
CA ALA A 332 -39.03 16.57 24.09
C ALA A 332 -39.69 17.94 23.82
N ASN A 333 -39.34 18.58 22.69
CA ASN A 333 -39.85 19.90 22.33
C ASN A 333 -40.61 19.86 20.98
N PRO A 334 -41.93 20.09 20.95
CA PRO A 334 -42.75 19.89 19.74
C PRO A 334 -42.52 20.91 18.63
N ARG A 335 -41.68 21.92 18.84
CA ARG A 335 -41.45 23.04 17.92
C ARG A 335 -40.89 22.57 16.57
N TYR A 336 -41.54 22.98 15.48
CA TYR A 336 -41.16 22.54 14.12
C TYR A 336 -39.72 22.90 13.71
N MET A 337 -39.13 23.95 14.29
CA MET A 337 -37.78 24.40 13.95
C MET A 337 -36.70 23.35 14.27
N PHE A 338 -36.85 22.61 15.38
CA PHE A 338 -35.90 21.57 15.75
C PHE A 338 -35.94 20.39 14.78
N LYS A 339 -37.11 20.07 14.21
CA LYS A 339 -37.25 19.04 13.17
C LYS A 339 -36.50 19.40 11.89
N ARG A 340 -36.52 20.69 11.51
CA ARG A 340 -35.75 21.19 10.35
C ARG A 340 -34.27 21.16 10.59
N LEU A 341 -33.83 21.58 11.78
CA LEU A 341 -32.44 21.53 12.18
C LEU A 341 -31.91 20.09 12.14
N ALA A 342 -32.64 19.14 12.75
CA ALA A 342 -32.29 17.73 12.71
C ALA A 342 -32.22 17.19 11.27
N GLY A 343 -33.23 17.49 10.44
CA GLY A 343 -33.24 17.11 9.02
C GLY A 343 -32.04 17.66 8.23
N GLY A 344 -31.69 18.93 8.45
CA GLY A 344 -30.52 19.56 7.85
C GLY A 344 -29.20 18.89 8.24
N ILE A 345 -29.02 18.56 9.52
CA ILE A 345 -27.82 17.88 10.02
C ILE A 345 -27.71 16.46 9.43
N HIS A 346 -28.83 15.74 9.25
CA HIS A 346 -28.83 14.44 8.56
C HIS A 346 -28.43 14.54 7.09
N PHE A 347 -28.85 15.61 6.38
CA PHE A 347 -28.36 15.87 5.02
C PHE A 347 -26.86 16.17 4.99
N ILE A 348 -26.36 16.98 5.92
CA ILE A 348 -24.92 17.27 6.04
C ILE A 348 -24.15 15.97 6.34
N SER A 349 -24.68 15.12 7.22
CA SER A 349 -24.09 13.80 7.52
C SER A 349 -24.04 12.90 6.30
N ALA A 350 -25.12 12.85 5.50
CA ALA A 350 -25.15 12.10 4.26
C ALA A 350 -24.13 12.64 3.24
N ALA A 351 -24.02 13.95 3.08
CA ALA A 351 -23.04 14.58 2.19
C ALA A 351 -21.60 14.29 2.64
N ALA A 352 -21.30 14.41 3.93
CA ALA A 352 -19.97 14.14 4.48
C ALA A 352 -19.56 12.67 4.29
N ASN A 353 -20.48 11.72 4.51
CA ASN A 353 -20.24 10.30 4.21
C ASN A 353 -19.99 10.06 2.71
N LEU A 354 -20.77 10.70 1.83
CA LEU A 354 -20.57 10.59 0.38
C LEU A 354 -19.18 11.08 -0.06
N VAL A 355 -18.67 12.15 0.56
CA VAL A 355 -17.30 12.63 0.34
C VAL A 355 -16.28 11.54 0.72
N VAL A 356 -16.43 10.88 1.87
CA VAL A 356 -15.53 9.77 2.27
C VAL A 356 -15.53 8.65 1.23
N ILE A 357 -16.71 8.26 0.73
CA ILE A 357 -16.85 7.22 -0.31
C ILE A 357 -16.11 7.65 -1.59
N GLN A 358 -16.31 8.89 -2.04
CA GLN A 358 -15.69 9.40 -3.27
C GLN A 358 -14.17 9.50 -3.15
N VAL A 359 -13.66 10.07 -2.05
CA VAL A 359 -12.22 10.19 -1.80
C VAL A 359 -11.57 8.81 -1.70
N PHE A 360 -12.24 7.84 -1.06
CA PHE A 360 -11.74 6.47 -0.99
C PHE A 360 -11.63 5.82 -2.39
N ILE A 361 -12.66 5.90 -3.22
CA ILE A 361 -12.62 5.35 -4.59
C ILE A 361 -11.53 6.04 -5.42
N ALA A 362 -11.42 7.36 -5.34
CA ALA A 362 -10.37 8.12 -6.02
C ALA A 362 -8.96 7.67 -5.58
N SER A 363 -8.76 7.39 -4.29
CA SER A 363 -7.48 6.87 -3.79
C SER A 363 -7.12 5.50 -4.38
N LEU A 364 -8.10 4.62 -4.58
CA LEU A 364 -7.89 3.29 -5.18
C LEU A 364 -7.55 3.40 -6.66
N ASP A 365 -8.25 4.27 -7.39
CA ASP A 365 -7.98 4.51 -8.82
C ASP A 365 -6.59 5.13 -9.01
N HIS A 366 -6.19 6.06 -8.14
CA HIS A 366 -4.84 6.62 -8.14
C HIS A 366 -3.78 5.54 -7.86
N GLN A 367 -3.97 4.70 -6.83
CA GLN A 367 -3.06 3.60 -6.51
C GLN A 367 -2.90 2.61 -7.67
N LYS A 368 -4.00 2.29 -8.36
CA LYS A 368 -4.01 1.36 -9.48
C LYS A 368 -3.16 1.83 -10.66
N VAL A 369 -3.10 3.14 -10.89
CA VAL A 369 -2.37 3.73 -12.03
C VAL A 369 -0.92 4.03 -11.67
N HIS A 370 -0.66 4.65 -10.52
CA HIS A 370 0.65 5.20 -10.19
C HIS A 370 1.51 4.29 -9.30
N ILE A 371 0.89 3.45 -8.45
CA ILE A 371 1.60 2.70 -7.41
C ILE A 371 1.58 1.20 -7.71
N LYS A 372 2.36 0.80 -8.72
CA LYS A 372 2.49 -0.61 -9.14
C LYS A 372 3.00 -1.54 -8.04
N PHE A 373 3.71 -0.99 -7.04
CA PHE A 373 4.18 -1.76 -5.89
C PHE A 373 3.02 -2.26 -5.01
N SER A 374 2.02 -1.39 -4.79
CA SER A 374 0.82 -1.68 -4.00
C SER A 374 -0.24 -2.41 -4.83
N TYR A 375 -0.35 -2.06 -6.11
CA TYR A 375 -1.26 -2.67 -7.07
C TYR A 375 -0.49 -3.37 -8.21
N PRO A 376 -0.08 -4.64 -8.02
CA PRO A 376 0.68 -5.34 -9.06
C PRO A 376 -0.17 -5.61 -10.30
N GLU A 377 0.44 -5.57 -11.48
CA GLU A 377 -0.23 -5.81 -12.76
C GLU A 377 -0.88 -7.22 -12.79
N GLY A 378 -2.12 -7.29 -13.23
CA GLY A 378 -2.91 -8.53 -13.23
C GLY A 378 -3.65 -8.81 -11.92
N SER A 379 -3.57 -7.93 -10.92
CA SER A 379 -4.41 -8.04 -9.73
C SER A 379 -5.84 -7.55 -9.97
N ARG A 380 -6.80 -8.18 -9.29
CA ARG A 380 -8.22 -7.81 -9.33
C ARG A 380 -8.60 -7.07 -8.05
N LEU A 381 -9.13 -5.87 -8.22
CA LEU A 381 -9.72 -5.06 -7.16
C LEU A 381 -11.17 -5.49 -6.93
N THR A 382 -11.52 -5.71 -5.68
CA THR A 382 -12.89 -5.98 -5.22
C THR A 382 -13.21 -5.10 -4.03
N TYR A 383 -14.46 -4.65 -3.92
CA TYR A 383 -14.91 -3.84 -2.80
C TYR A 383 -15.25 -4.72 -1.60
N GLY A 384 -14.85 -4.29 -0.41
CA GLY A 384 -15.12 -5.00 0.83
C GLY A 384 -16.35 -4.48 1.57
N TYR A 385 -16.67 -5.10 2.71
CA TYR A 385 -17.87 -4.80 3.51
C TYR A 385 -17.93 -3.37 4.03
N GLY A 386 -16.78 -2.73 4.28
CA GLY A 386 -16.73 -1.33 4.75
C GLY A 386 -17.44 -0.36 3.80
N LEU A 387 -17.28 -0.56 2.49
CA LEU A 387 -17.92 0.28 1.47
C LEU A 387 -19.44 0.06 1.41
N TYR A 388 -19.90 -1.18 1.56
CA TYR A 388 -21.34 -1.48 1.60
C TYR A 388 -22.01 -0.86 2.84
N PHE A 389 -21.34 -0.90 3.99
CA PHE A 389 -21.81 -0.22 5.20
C PHE A 389 -21.85 1.30 5.03
N ALA A 390 -20.84 1.89 4.37
CA ALA A 390 -20.84 3.32 4.06
C ALA A 390 -22.07 3.74 3.23
N TRP A 391 -22.40 2.99 2.17
CA TRP A 391 -23.60 3.23 1.36
C TRP A 391 -24.90 3.07 2.15
N LEU A 392 -25.00 2.07 3.02
CA LEU A 392 -26.17 1.88 3.89
C LEU A 392 -26.35 3.07 4.84
N VAL A 393 -25.26 3.56 5.44
CA VAL A 393 -25.27 4.74 6.31
C VAL A 393 -25.68 5.99 5.52
N PHE A 394 -25.19 6.16 4.30
CA PHE A 394 -25.57 7.26 3.41
C PHE A 394 -27.07 7.25 3.13
N CYS A 395 -27.62 6.13 2.66
CA CYS A 395 -29.04 5.99 2.37
C CYS A 395 -29.90 6.24 3.61
N THR A 396 -29.48 5.73 4.78
CA THR A 396 -30.22 5.92 6.04
C THR A 396 -30.28 7.39 6.44
N ASN A 397 -29.15 8.10 6.41
CA ASN A 397 -29.10 9.54 6.74
C ASN A 397 -29.90 10.37 5.72
N LEU A 398 -29.82 10.02 4.43
CA LEU A 398 -30.57 10.71 3.38
C LEU A 398 -32.08 10.55 3.57
N CYS A 399 -32.55 9.33 3.79
CA CYS A 399 -33.95 9.05 4.07
C CYS A 399 -34.44 9.74 5.35
N ALA A 400 -33.63 9.72 6.42
CA ALA A 400 -33.95 10.43 7.66
C ALA A 400 -34.04 11.95 7.43
N GLY A 401 -33.08 12.55 6.70
CA GLY A 401 -33.11 13.96 6.33
C GLY A 401 -34.38 14.35 5.58
N ILE A 402 -34.76 13.55 4.57
CA ILE A 402 -36.00 13.74 3.80
C ILE A 402 -37.23 13.65 4.71
N MET A 403 -37.33 12.62 5.56
CA MET A 403 -38.47 12.41 6.45
C MET A 403 -38.60 13.55 7.47
N PHE A 404 -37.51 13.96 8.13
CA PHE A 404 -37.53 15.08 9.08
C PHE A 404 -37.95 16.39 8.42
N MET A 405 -37.49 16.66 7.19
CA MET A 405 -37.91 17.85 6.44
C MET A 405 -39.38 17.77 6.01
N TRP A 406 -39.84 16.63 5.50
CA TRP A 406 -41.21 16.44 5.03
C TRP A 406 -42.24 16.64 6.15
N TYR A 407 -41.93 16.14 7.36
CA TYR A 407 -42.79 16.25 8.53
C TYR A 407 -42.55 17.53 9.37
N SER A 408 -41.64 18.43 8.95
CA SER A 408 -41.37 19.71 9.64
C SER A 408 -42.36 20.84 9.30
N LYS A 409 -43.56 20.51 8.82
CA LYS A 409 -44.56 21.50 8.42
C LYS A 409 -45.05 22.28 9.63
N LYS A 410 -45.09 23.60 9.51
CA LYS A 410 -45.60 24.50 10.54
C LYS A 410 -47.11 24.29 10.70
N LYS A 411 -47.60 24.04 11.92
CA LYS A 411 -49.03 23.88 12.21
C LYS A 411 -49.48 25.09 13.07
N LYS A 412 -50.50 25.83 12.63
CA LYS A 412 -51.01 27.04 13.31
C LYS A 412 -52.52 26.92 13.58
N GLY A 413 -52.98 27.44 14.73
CA GLY A 413 -54.41 27.58 15.06
C GLY A 413 -55.19 26.28 14.88
N ASN A 414 -56.32 26.33 14.16
CA ASN A 414 -57.22 25.18 13.94
C ASN A 414 -56.60 23.99 13.17
N LYS A 415 -55.40 24.17 12.60
CA LYS A 415 -54.67 23.10 11.90
C LYS A 415 -53.72 22.31 12.83
N ALA A 416 -53.62 22.70 14.09
CA ALA A 416 -52.82 22.02 15.09
C ALA A 416 -53.63 20.91 15.82
N PRO A 417 -52.99 19.80 16.23
CA PRO A 417 -53.67 18.70 16.91
C PRO A 417 -54.14 19.06 18.33
N THR A 418 -53.37 19.90 19.02
CA THR A 418 -53.67 20.39 20.38
C THR A 418 -53.33 21.87 20.47
N ASP A 419 -53.96 22.58 21.42
CA ASP A 419 -53.70 24.00 21.65
C ASP A 419 -52.27 24.26 22.14
N GLU A 420 -51.67 23.34 22.90
CA GLU A 420 -50.26 23.43 23.31
C GLU A 420 -49.29 23.42 22.11
N ILE A 421 -49.54 22.57 21.12
CA ILE A 421 -48.73 22.51 19.89
C ILE A 421 -48.98 23.77 19.04
N ALA A 422 -50.22 24.27 19.01
CA ALA A 422 -50.55 25.51 18.32
C ALA A 422 -49.77 26.70 18.91
N MET A 423 -49.75 26.82 20.24
CA MET A 423 -49.04 27.87 20.97
C MET A 423 -47.52 27.74 20.85
N ALA A 424 -46.96 26.53 20.83
CA ALA A 424 -45.51 26.31 20.69
C ALA A 424 -44.95 26.77 19.33
N ASP A 425 -45.79 26.83 18.29
CA ASP A 425 -45.43 27.24 16.93
C ASP A 425 -45.78 28.72 16.62
N GLU A 426 -46.43 29.41 17.57
CA GLU A 426 -46.72 30.84 17.51
C GLU A 426 -45.46 31.68 17.77
N VAL A 427 -45.49 32.93 17.32
CA VAL A 427 -44.40 33.87 17.59
C VAL A 427 -44.47 34.20 19.07
N ILE A 428 -43.49 33.76 19.85
CA ILE A 428 -43.33 34.21 21.23
C ILE A 428 -43.05 35.71 21.15
N ASN A 429 -44.06 36.52 21.42
CA ASN A 429 -43.91 37.96 21.48
C ASN A 429 -43.20 38.27 22.81
N ILE A 430 -41.88 38.20 22.81
CA ILE A 430 -41.05 38.65 23.93
C ILE A 430 -41.10 40.18 23.87
N GLY A 431 -42.14 40.74 24.50
CA GLY A 431 -42.29 42.13 24.88
C GLY A 431 -41.77 43.20 23.90
N ARG A 432 -42.69 43.82 23.17
CA ARG A 432 -42.74 45.28 23.16
C ARG A 432 -44.17 45.74 23.40
#